data_AF-A0A7S3Y8F5-F1
#
_entry.id   AF-A0A7S3Y8F5-F1
#
_cell.length_a   1.000
_cell.length_b   1.000
_cell.length_c   1.000
_cell.angle_alpha   90.00
_cell.angle_beta   90.00
_cell.angle_gamma   90.00
#
_symmetry.space_group_name_H-M   'P 1'
#
loop_
_entity.id
_entity.type
_entity.pdbx_description
1 polymer ?
#
loop_
_entity_poly.entity_id
_entity_poly.type
_entity_poly.pdbx_seq_one_letter_code
_entity_poly.pdbx_strand_id
1 'polypeptide(L)'
;KNYTKALELVSKELEFFPRVLQHKNKQRLTKIHQYLIRMRRLQLKVRPKLVARNQKQDRQEAKREKKALVAAKLERAIEAELLQRLKQGTYGDIYNFPEVQYDKALGALQDEAE
;
A
#
# COMPACT_ATOMS: atom_id res chain seq x y z
N LYS A 1 -0.99 -3.16 -40.42
CA LYS A 1 -2.35 -3.18 -41.03
C LYS A 1 -2.65 -1.79 -41.55
N ASN A 2 -2.79 -1.62 -42.86
CA ASN A 2 -2.85 -0.31 -43.51
C ASN A 2 -4.28 0.25 -43.46
N TYR A 3 -4.47 1.32 -42.69
CA TYR A 3 -5.76 2.00 -42.53
C TYR A 3 -6.26 2.60 -43.85
N THR A 4 -5.36 3.13 -44.67
CA THR A 4 -5.66 3.68 -46.00
C THR A 4 -6.30 2.65 -46.92
N LYS A 5 -5.68 1.47 -47.05
CA LYS A 5 -6.21 0.33 -47.82
C LYS A 5 -7.60 -0.12 -47.32
N ALA A 6 -7.84 -0.06 -46.00
CA ALA A 6 -9.13 -0.43 -45.44
C ALA A 6 -10.23 0.61 -45.76
N LEU A 7 -9.89 1.91 -45.81
CA LEU A 7 -10.83 2.95 -46.25
C LEU A 7 -11.16 2.83 -47.74
N GLU A 8 -10.17 2.51 -48.56
CA GLU A 8 -10.35 2.26 -50.00
C GLU A 8 -11.29 1.07 -50.21
N LEU A 9 -11.09 -0.04 -49.49
CA LEU A 9 -11.97 -1.21 -49.54
C LEU A 9 -13.42 -0.85 -49.18
N VAL A 10 -13.64 -0.13 -48.08
CA VAL A 10 -14.99 0.31 -47.69
C VAL A 10 -15.63 1.21 -48.74
N SER A 11 -14.83 2.02 -49.44
CA SER A 11 -15.33 2.88 -50.52
C SER A 11 -15.71 2.08 -51.76
N LYS A 12 -14.91 1.07 -52.11
CA LYS A 12 -15.13 0.19 -53.26
C LYS A 12 -16.36 -0.71 -53.06
N GLU A 13 -16.46 -1.38 -51.93
CA GLU A 13 -17.57 -2.32 -51.66
C GLU A 13 -18.92 -1.61 -51.48
N LEU A 14 -18.91 -0.35 -51.02
CA LEU A 14 -20.12 0.43 -50.81
C LEU A 14 -20.36 1.48 -51.90
N GLU A 15 -19.73 1.37 -53.06
CA GLU A 15 -19.78 2.38 -54.13
C GLU A 15 -21.21 2.73 -54.56
N PHE A 16 -22.06 1.72 -54.74
CA PHE A 16 -23.46 1.86 -55.16
C PHE A 16 -24.45 2.16 -54.01
N PHE A 17 -23.97 2.25 -52.77
CA PHE A 17 -24.81 2.53 -51.61
C PHE A 17 -24.92 4.04 -51.33
N PRO A 18 -25.96 4.48 -50.59
CA PRO A 18 -26.10 5.87 -50.17
C PRO A 18 -24.86 6.41 -49.44
N ARG A 19 -24.43 7.64 -49.79
CA ARG A 19 -23.24 8.30 -49.22
C ARG A 19 -23.25 8.38 -47.69
N VAL A 20 -24.42 8.53 -47.08
CA VAL A 20 -24.59 8.57 -45.62
C VAL A 20 -24.12 7.27 -44.97
N LEU A 21 -24.41 6.11 -45.58
CA LEU A 21 -23.98 4.82 -45.08
C LEU A 21 -22.48 4.61 -45.27
N GLN A 22 -21.93 5.00 -46.43
CA GLN A 22 -20.49 4.97 -46.68
C GLN A 22 -19.72 5.79 -45.63
N HIS A 23 -20.18 7.03 -45.38
CA HIS A 23 -19.55 7.93 -44.42
C HIS A 23 -19.61 7.37 -42.99
N LYS A 24 -20.78 6.87 -42.55
CA LYS A 24 -20.92 6.23 -41.23
C LYS A 24 -20.00 5.02 -41.07
N ASN A 25 -19.87 4.17 -42.09
CA ASN A 25 -18.97 3.02 -42.05
C ASN A 25 -17.49 3.43 -42.00
N LYS A 26 -17.08 4.44 -42.77
CA LYS A 26 -15.73 5.04 -42.68
C LYS A 26 -15.45 5.57 -41.27
N GLN A 27 -16.38 6.34 -40.69
CA GLN A 27 -16.25 6.85 -39.32
C GLN A 27 -16.13 5.73 -38.28
N ARG A 28 -16.94 4.67 -38.38
CA ARG A 28 -16.85 3.49 -37.50
C ARG A 28 -15.50 2.81 -37.61
N LEU A 29 -14.98 2.62 -38.83
CA LEU A 29 -13.66 2.05 -39.07
C LEU A 29 -12.58 2.88 -38.38
N THR A 30 -12.61 4.20 -38.54
CA THR A 30 -11.70 5.13 -37.86
C THR A 30 -11.76 4.99 -36.35
N LYS A 31 -12.98 4.94 -35.78
CA LYS A 31 -13.17 4.83 -34.33
C LYS A 31 -12.59 3.52 -33.78
N ILE A 32 -12.85 2.40 -34.45
CA ILE A 32 -12.30 1.09 -34.08
C ILE A 32 -10.77 1.12 -34.19
N HIS A 33 -10.21 1.67 -35.26
CA HIS A 33 -8.77 1.79 -35.43
C HIS A 33 -8.12 2.62 -34.31
N GLN A 34 -8.71 3.77 -33.96
CA GLN A 34 -8.27 4.61 -32.84
C GLN A 34 -8.37 3.88 -31.50
N TYR A 35 -9.45 3.11 -31.27
CA TYR A 35 -9.59 2.30 -30.06
C TYR A 35 -8.48 1.26 -29.95
N LEU A 36 -8.15 0.55 -31.03
CA LEU A 36 -7.05 -0.41 -31.03
C LEU A 36 -5.70 0.26 -30.72
N ILE A 37 -5.43 1.44 -31.29
CA ILE A 37 -4.23 2.22 -30.96
C ILE A 37 -4.24 2.61 -29.48
N ARG A 38 -5.35 3.11 -28.97
CA ARG A 38 -5.50 3.51 -27.56
C ARG A 38 -5.33 2.31 -26.62
N MET A 39 -5.88 1.15 -26.96
CA MET A 39 -5.71 -0.09 -26.19
C MET A 39 -4.24 -0.50 -26.10
N ARG A 40 -3.52 -0.51 -27.23
CA ARG A 40 -2.07 -0.80 -27.22
C ARG A 40 -1.28 0.20 -26.38
N ARG A 41 -1.57 1.49 -26.53
CA ARG A 41 -0.97 2.55 -25.71
C ARG A 41 -1.29 2.39 -24.21
N LEU A 42 -2.48 1.89 -23.86
CA LEU A 42 -2.86 1.63 -22.47
C LEU A 42 -2.18 0.38 -21.91
N GLN A 43 -2.01 -0.66 -22.72
CA GLN A 43 -1.29 -1.89 -22.33
C GLN A 43 0.19 -1.63 -22.03
N LEU A 44 0.84 -0.71 -22.77
CA LEU A 44 2.23 -0.32 -22.52
C LEU A 44 2.40 0.53 -21.25
N LYS A 45 1.32 1.09 -20.68
CA LYS A 45 1.39 1.89 -19.47
C LYS A 45 1.27 0.99 -18.25
N VAL A 46 2.31 0.99 -17.41
CA VAL A 46 2.24 0.37 -16.08
C VAL A 46 1.23 1.14 -15.24
N ARG A 47 0.19 0.44 -14.76
CA ARG A 47 -0.83 0.98 -13.87
C ARG A 47 -0.96 0.06 -12.66
N PRO A 48 -1.11 0.61 -11.45
CA PRO A 48 -1.41 -0.22 -10.29
C PRO A 48 -2.76 -0.91 -10.50
N LYS A 49 -2.86 -2.15 -10.01
CA LYS A 49 -4.12 -2.89 -10.02
C LYS A 49 -5.05 -2.22 -9.02
N LEU A 50 -6.18 -1.69 -9.49
CA LEU A 50 -7.24 -1.23 -8.60
C LEU A 50 -7.87 -2.46 -7.94
N VAL A 51 -7.73 -2.55 -6.63
CA VAL A 51 -8.34 -3.60 -5.81
C VAL A 51 -9.52 -2.98 -5.08
N ALA A 52 -10.64 -3.71 -5.02
CA ALA A 52 -11.78 -3.28 -4.23
C ALA A 52 -11.40 -3.32 -2.74
N ARG A 53 -11.58 -2.19 -2.05
CA ARG A 53 -11.32 -2.07 -0.62
C ARG A 53 -12.62 -2.27 0.16
N ASN A 54 -12.63 -3.19 1.10
CA ASN A 54 -13.81 -3.44 1.93
C ASN A 54 -13.76 -2.63 3.23
N GLN A 55 -14.50 -1.52 3.25
CA GLN A 55 -14.56 -0.61 4.39
C GLN A 55 -14.99 -1.29 5.70
N LYS A 56 -15.71 -2.42 5.64
CA LYS A 56 -16.08 -3.19 6.83
C LYS A 56 -14.85 -3.91 7.41
N GLN A 57 -14.03 -4.52 6.56
CA GLN A 57 -12.80 -5.19 6.98
C GLN A 57 -11.80 -4.18 7.53
N ASP A 58 -11.60 -3.04 6.87
CA ASP A 58 -10.71 -1.98 7.37
C ASP A 58 -11.10 -1.50 8.77
N ARG A 59 -12.41 -1.27 9.00
CA ARG A 59 -12.91 -0.87 10.31
C ARG A 59 -12.73 -1.97 11.36
N GLN A 60 -12.81 -3.24 10.98
CA GLN A 60 -12.56 -4.35 11.88
C GLN A 60 -11.07 -4.48 12.21
N GLU A 61 -10.20 -4.39 11.21
CA GLU A 61 -8.74 -4.45 11.37
C GLU A 61 -8.25 -3.32 12.26
N ALA A 62 -8.67 -2.08 12.01
CA ALA A 62 -8.31 -0.93 12.85
C ALA A 62 -8.77 -1.10 14.32
N LYS A 63 -9.93 -1.72 14.55
CA LYS A 63 -10.39 -2.02 15.92
C LYS A 63 -9.58 -3.14 16.56
N ARG A 64 -9.22 -4.19 15.80
CA ARG A 64 -8.38 -5.30 16.29
C ARG A 64 -6.98 -4.79 16.62
N GLU A 65 -6.40 -3.96 15.77
CA GLU A 65 -5.11 -3.32 15.96
C GLU A 65 -5.08 -2.50 17.25
N LYS A 66 -6.07 -1.62 17.47
CA LYS A 66 -6.17 -0.85 18.72
C LYS A 66 -6.27 -1.75 19.95
N LYS A 67 -7.06 -2.82 19.89
CA LYS A 67 -7.18 -3.80 20.99
C LYS A 67 -5.86 -4.53 21.23
N ALA A 68 -5.16 -4.92 20.17
CA ALA A 68 -3.86 -5.58 20.24
C ALA A 68 -2.80 -4.68 20.86
N LEU A 69 -2.74 -3.40 20.47
CA LEU A 69 -1.84 -2.40 21.05
C LEU A 69 -2.04 -2.28 22.57
N VAL A 70 -3.30 -2.13 22.99
CA VAL A 70 -3.65 -2.04 24.42
C VAL A 70 -3.28 -3.32 25.17
N ALA A 71 -3.50 -4.50 24.57
CA ALA A 71 -3.17 -5.78 25.17
C ALA A 71 -1.66 -6.04 25.28
N ALA A 72 -0.89 -5.64 24.27
CA ALA A 72 0.55 -5.91 24.17
C ALA A 72 1.38 -5.18 25.24
N LYS A 73 0.88 -4.06 25.80
CA LYS A 73 1.57 -3.26 26.85
C LYS A 73 3.06 -3.08 26.56
N LEU A 74 3.37 -2.60 25.35
CA LEU A 74 4.73 -2.57 24.80
C LEU A 74 5.74 -1.88 25.73
N GLU A 75 5.37 -0.78 26.37
CA GLU A 75 6.24 -0.05 27.32
C GLU A 75 6.74 -0.96 28.45
N ARG A 76 5.86 -1.74 29.07
CA ARG A 76 6.22 -2.65 30.17
C ARG A 76 7.08 -3.81 29.70
N ALA A 77 6.79 -4.33 28.52
CA ALA A 77 7.59 -5.41 27.92
C ALA A 77 9.02 -4.91 27.62
N ILE A 78 9.14 -3.71 27.06
CA ILE A 78 10.43 -3.06 26.76
C ILE A 78 11.18 -2.74 28.06
N GLU A 79 10.50 -2.18 29.07
CA GLU A 79 11.10 -1.88 30.38
C GLU A 79 11.65 -3.15 31.04
N ALA A 80 10.87 -4.23 31.07
CA ALA A 80 11.30 -5.50 31.61
C ALA A 80 12.52 -6.08 30.86
N GLU A 81 12.54 -5.97 29.53
CA GLU A 81 13.67 -6.41 28.71
C GLU A 81 14.93 -5.57 29.00
N LEU A 82 14.80 -4.24 29.07
CA LEU A 82 15.90 -3.34 29.38
C LEU A 82 16.48 -3.60 30.77
N LEU A 83 15.62 -3.79 31.78
CA LEU A 83 16.04 -4.18 33.13
C LEU A 83 16.73 -5.54 33.14
N GLN A 84 16.24 -6.51 32.37
CA GLN A 84 16.87 -7.82 32.28
C GLN A 84 18.26 -7.75 31.64
N ARG A 85 18.43 -6.96 30.57
CA ARG A 85 19.74 -6.69 29.96
C ARG A 85 20.70 -5.99 30.91
N LEU A 86 20.19 -5.01 31.68
CA LEU A 86 20.96 -4.35 32.72
C LEU A 86 21.46 -5.34 33.78
N LYS A 87 20.56 -6.20 34.30
CA LYS A 87 20.91 -7.25 35.27
C LYS A 87 21.89 -8.28 34.72
N GLN A 88 21.83 -8.58 33.43
CA GLN A 88 22.75 -9.48 32.75
C GLN A 88 24.14 -8.86 32.50
N GLY A 89 24.33 -7.58 32.79
CA GLY A 89 25.61 -6.89 32.56
C GLY A 89 25.91 -6.70 31.07
N THR A 90 24.89 -6.67 30.20
CA THR A 90 25.08 -6.53 28.74
C THR A 90 25.77 -5.22 28.36
N TYR A 91 25.69 -4.19 29.22
CA TYR A 91 26.20 -2.85 28.97
C TYR A 91 27.40 -2.48 29.88
N GLY A 92 28.36 -3.39 30.11
CA GLY A 92 29.64 -3.06 30.78
C GLY A 92 29.51 -2.38 32.15
N ASP A 93 30.52 -1.59 32.54
CA ASP A 93 30.72 -1.10 33.93
C ASP A 93 30.36 0.38 34.18
N ILE A 94 29.97 1.16 33.16
CA ILE A 94 29.73 2.60 33.34
C ILE A 94 28.26 2.92 33.10
N TYR A 95 27.50 2.97 34.18
CA TYR A 95 26.11 3.45 34.17
C TYR A 95 26.04 4.79 34.90
N ASN A 96 25.51 5.81 34.22
CA ASN A 96 25.20 7.09 34.84
C ASN A 96 23.77 7.03 35.39
N PHE A 97 23.59 6.40 36.54
CA PHE A 97 22.30 6.38 37.23
C PHE A 97 22.04 7.75 37.87
N PRO A 98 20.80 8.29 37.82
CA PRO A 98 20.45 9.46 38.61
C PRO A 98 20.63 9.15 40.11
N GLU A 99 21.52 9.89 40.79
CA GLU A 99 21.88 9.68 42.21
C GLU A 99 20.65 9.52 43.11
N VAL A 100 19.66 10.41 42.95
CA VAL A 100 18.43 10.40 43.75
C VAL A 100 17.65 9.08 43.68
N GLN A 101 17.63 8.42 42.51
CA GLN A 101 16.92 7.15 42.33
C GLN A 101 17.73 5.98 42.85
N TYR A 102 19.05 6.07 42.73
CA TYR A 102 20.00 5.09 43.23
C TYR A 102 19.99 5.04 44.76
N ASP A 103 20.09 6.20 45.42
CA ASP A 103 20.05 6.33 46.87
C ASP A 103 18.74 5.83 47.46
N LYS A 104 17.61 6.10 46.77
CA LYS A 104 16.30 5.58 47.16
C LYS A 104 16.20 4.06 47.08
N ALA A 105 16.78 3.45 46.03
CA ALA A 105 16.82 2.00 45.90
C ALA A 105 17.74 1.34 46.93
N LEU A 106 18.86 1.98 47.27
CA LEU A 106 19.77 1.57 48.34
C LEU A 106 19.11 1.61 49.72
N GLY A 107 18.42 2.70 50.06
CA GLY A 107 17.70 2.82 51.33
C GLY A 107 16.62 1.76 51.48
N ALA A 108 15.84 1.50 50.43
CA ALA A 108 14.80 0.47 50.44
C ALA A 108 15.38 -0.96 50.65
N LEU A 109 16.57 -1.25 50.12
CA LEU A 109 17.26 -2.53 50.35
C LEU A 109 17.77 -2.67 51.80
N GLN A 110 18.15 -1.56 52.42
CA GLN A 110 18.61 -1.51 53.81
C GLN A 110 17.46 -1.74 54.79
N ASP A 111 16.31 -1.12 54.53
CA ASP A 111 15.08 -1.29 55.33
C ASP A 111 14.47 -2.71 55.20
N GLU A 112 14.67 -3.41 54.08
CA GLU A 112 14.24 -4.81 53.91
C GLU A 112 15.20 -5.82 54.58
N ALA A 113 16.42 -5.40 54.93
CA ALA A 113 17.44 -6.25 55.55
C ALA A 113 17.47 -6.15 57.09
N GLU A 114 16.86 -5.11 57.66
CA GLU A 114 16.59 -4.94 59.10
C GLU A 114 15.28 -5.59 59.53
#